data_AF-A0A7C3A0P6-F1
#
_entry.id   AF-A0A7C3A0P6-F1
#
_cell.length_a   1.000
_cell.length_b   1.000
_cell.length_c   1.000
_cell.angle_alpha   90.00
_cell.angle_beta   90.00
_cell.angle_gamma   90.00
#
_symmetry.space_group_name_H-M   'P 1'
#
loop_
_entity.id
_entity.type
_entity.pdbx_description
1 polymer ?
#
loop_
_entity_poly.entity_id
_entity_poly.type
_entity_poly.pdbx_seq_one_letter_code
_entity_poly.pdbx_strand_id
1 'polypeptide(L)' 'MKGIYYDRSRRMVHRVVGQAEPGWTLVTHDLGASVHHCRRILGEWLPPDELRSIDWSGLGSDMPRIA' A
#
# COMPACT_ATOMS: atom_id res chain seq x y z
N MET A 1 -1.00 -14.69 -5.19
CA MET A 1 -1.80 -14.07 -4.12
C MET A 1 -2.06 -12.60 -4.47
N LYS A 2 -3.28 -12.10 -4.28
CA LYS A 2 -3.61 -10.70 -4.59
C LYS A 2 -3.77 -9.88 -3.31
N GLY A 3 -3.33 -8.63 -3.35
CA GLY A 3 -3.45 -7.70 -2.22
C GLY A 3 -2.61 -6.44 -2.39
N ILE A 4 -2.69 -5.57 -1.39
CA ILE A 4 -1.83 -4.41 -1.23
C ILE A 4 -0.70 -4.78 -0.27
N TYR A 5 0.53 -4.50 -0.67
CA TYR A 5 1.73 -4.86 0.05
C TYR A 5 2.60 -3.63 0.30
N TYR A 6 3.32 -3.64 1.42
CA TYR A 6 4.32 -2.65 1.80
C TYR A 6 5.72 -3.24 1.58
N ASP A 7 6.50 -2.57 0.74
CA ASP A 7 7.94 -2.78 0.58
C ASP A 7 8.67 -1.85 1.55
N ARG A 8 9.25 -2.42 2.61
CA ARG A 8 10.00 -1.66 3.61
C ARG A 8 11.32 -1.10 3.08
N SER A 9 11.95 -1.78 2.12
CA SER A 9 13.25 -1.37 1.57
C SER A 9 13.13 -0.11 0.73
N ARG A 10 12.04 -0.01 -0.05
CA ARG A 10 11.70 1.16 -0.88
C ARG A 10 10.74 2.13 -0.21
N ARG A 11 10.23 1.78 0.97
CA ARG A 11 9.18 2.49 1.70
C ARG A 11 8.00 2.80 0.80
N MET A 12 7.49 1.80 0.11
CA MET A 12 6.48 1.98 -0.93
C MET A 12 5.34 0.98 -0.78
N VAL A 13 4.14 1.40 -1.14
CA VAL A 13 2.94 0.55 -1.10
C VAL A 13 2.48 0.25 -2.53
N HIS A 14 2.23 -1.03 -2.80
CA HIS A 14 1.86 -1.53 -4.13
C HIS A 14 0.64 -2.42 -4.12
N ARG A 15 -0.19 -2.27 -5.16
CA ARG A 15 -1.16 -3.28 -5.57
C ARG A 15 -0.45 -4.41 -6.29
N VAL A 16 -0.59 -5.63 -5.79
CA VAL A 16 0.00 -6.83 -6.37
C VAL A 16 -1.10 -7.79 -6.80
N VAL A 17 -1.09 -8.14 -8.08
CA VAL A 17 -1.92 -9.21 -8.66
C VAL A 17 -0.97 -10.27 -9.18
N GLY A 18 -0.64 -11.27 -8.35
CA GLY A 18 0.33 -12.29 -8.74
C GLY A 18 1.18 -12.76 -7.57
N GLN A 19 2.49 -12.81 -7.73
CA GLN A 19 3.40 -13.16 -6.65
C GLN A 19 4.01 -11.87 -6.09
N ALA A 20 3.85 -11.65 -4.77
CA ALA A 20 4.56 -10.57 -4.10
C ALA A 20 6.05 -10.92 -3.97
N GLU A 21 6.91 -9.92 -4.00
CA GLU A 21 8.34 -10.12 -3.79
C GLU A 21 8.63 -10.58 -2.34
N PRO A 22 9.66 -11.41 -2.12
CA PRO A 22 10.08 -11.80 -0.78
C PRO A 22 10.40 -10.58 0.09
N GLY A 23 9.92 -10.59 1.34
CA GLY A 23 10.15 -9.50 2.29
C GLY A 23 9.11 -8.38 2.26
N TRP A 24 8.16 -8.40 1.31
CA TRP A 24 7.03 -7.49 1.33
C TRP A 24 6.01 -7.91 2.39
N THR A 25 5.46 -6.94 3.12
CA THR A 25 4.44 -7.18 4.15
C THR A 25 3.05 -6.93 3.58
N LEU A 26 2.15 -7.92 3.71
CA LEU A 26 0.76 -7.74 3.31
C LEU A 26 0.09 -6.69 4.20
N VAL A 27 -0.50 -5.67 3.59
CA VAL A 27 -1.30 -4.65 4.28
C VAL A 27 -2.76 -5.06 4.30
N THR A 28 -3.31 -5.44 3.14
CA THR A 28 -4.70 -5.91 3.01
C THR A 28 -4.89 -6.75 1.76
N HIS A 29 -5.81 -7.70 1.79
CA HIS A 29 -6.25 -8.44 0.59
C HIS A 29 -7.19 -7.62 -0.31
N ASP A 30 -7.73 -6.51 0.19
CA ASP A 30 -8.61 -5.62 -0.56
C ASP A 30 -7.81 -4.70 -1.49
N LEU A 31 -7.86 -5.00 -2.80
CA LEU A 31 -7.22 -4.17 -3.83
C LEU A 31 -7.90 -2.80 -4.01
N GLY A 32 -9.16 -2.67 -3.58
CA GLY A 32 -9.93 -1.42 -3.62
C GLY A 32 -9.67 -0.51 -2.41
N ALA A 33 -8.84 -0.93 -1.46
CA ALA A 33 -8.55 -0.11 -0.29
C ALA A 33 -7.84 1.20 -0.70
N SER A 34 -8.35 2.31 -0.16
CA SER A 34 -7.81 3.64 -0.40
C SER A 34 -6.51 3.88 0.36
N VAL A 35 -5.75 4.91 -0.04
CA VAL A 35 -4.55 5.37 0.69
C VAL A 35 -4.86 5.60 2.17
N HIS A 36 -5.99 6.22 2.49
CA HIS A 36 -6.40 6.45 3.88
C HIS A 36 -6.59 5.14 4.65
N HIS A 37 -7.21 4.14 4.04
CA HIS A 37 -7.39 2.81 4.65
C HIS A 37 -6.02 2.16 4.90
N CYS A 38 -5.16 2.09 3.88
CA CYS A 38 -3.83 1.50 4.00
C CYS A 38 -2.96 2.21 5.03
N ARG A 39 -3.02 3.55 5.09
CA ARG A 39 -2.29 4.36 6.08
C ARG A 39 -2.74 4.08 7.51
N ARG A 40 -4.04 3.85 7.73
CA ARG A 40 -4.56 3.47 9.05
C ARG A 40 -4.01 2.12 9.49
N ILE A 41 -4.08 1.10 8.63
CA ILE A 41 -3.54 -0.24 8.94
C ILE A 41 -2.04 -0.15 9.24
N LEU A 42 -1.27 0.50 8.37
CA LEU A 42 0.18 0.63 8.56
C LEU A 42 0.53 1.41 9.84
N GLY A 43 -0.33 2.33 10.29
CA GLY A 43 -0.14 3.08 11.53
C GLY A 43 -0.34 2.28 12.81
N GLU A 44 -0.89 1.06 12.73
CA GLU A 44 -0.98 0.16 13.89
C GLU A 44 0.39 -0.43 14.26
N TRP A 45 1.35 -0.43 13.33
CA TRP A 45 2.67 -1.04 13.55
C TRP A 45 3.86 -0.16 13.11
N LEU A 46 3.66 0.93 12.37
CA LEU A 46 4.72 1.88 11.99
C LEU A 46 4.63 3.18 12.80
N PRO A 47 5.78 3.76 13.20
CA PRO A 47 5.78 5.07 13.84
C PRO A 47 5.33 6.17 12.86
N PRO A 48 4.77 7.29 13.37
CA PRO A 48 4.25 8.38 12.52
C PRO A 48 5.24 8.94 11.51
N ASP A 49 6.53 9.02 11.86
CA ASP A 49 7.56 9.55 10.96
C ASP A 49 7.89 8.59 9.82
N GLU A 50 7.81 7.28 10.05
CA GLU A 50 7.98 6.29 8.99
C GLU A 50 6.80 6.37 8.01
N LEU A 51 5.56 6.44 8.52
CA LEU A 51 4.35 6.61 7.71
C LEU A 51 4.38 7.83 6.79
N ARG A 52 4.98 8.94 7.25
CA ARG A 52 5.13 10.17 6.45
C ARG A 52 6.10 10.02 5.28
N SER A 53 7.04 9.08 5.39
CA SER A 53 8.06 8.84 4.37
C SER A 53 7.67 7.78 3.34
N ILE A 54 6.49 7.17 3.48
CA ILE A 54 6.01 6.13 2.56
C ILE A 54 5.56 6.76 1.24
N ASP A 55 5.98 6.16 0.14
CA ASP A 55 5.44 6.40 -1.19
C ASP A 55 4.13 5.63 -1.40
N TRP A 56 3.04 6.38 -1.59
CA TRP A 56 1.70 5.86 -1.82
C TRP A 56 1.30 5.87 -3.30
N SER A 57 2.18 6.34 -4.20
CA SER A 57 1.91 6.45 -5.64
C SER A 57 1.64 5.09 -6.29
N GLY A 58 2.22 4.01 -5.75
CA GLY A 58 1.99 2.63 -6.18
C GLY A 58 0.59 2.08 -5.89
N LEU A 59 -0.24 2.81 -5.14
CA LEU A 59 -1.68 2.55 -5.05
C LEU A 59 -2.43 3.17 -6.23
N GLY A 60 -1.92 4.24 -6.82
CA GLY A 60 -2.51 4.92 -7.98
C GLY A 60 -3.88 5.53 -7.68
N SER A 61 -4.10 6.75 -8.16
CA SER A 61 -5.38 7.45 -8.08
C SER A 61 -6.47 6.66 -8.82
N ASP A 62 -7.32 5.93 -8.09
CA ASP A 62 -8.61 5.54 -8.65
C ASP A 62 -9.47 6.80 -8.77
N MET A 63 -9.50 7.36 -9.96
CA MET A 63 -10.73 7.44 -10.75
C MET A 63 -10.36 7.93 -12.17
N PRO A 64 -10.76 7.24 -13.25
CA PRO A 64 -10.92 7.92 -14.53
C PRO A 64 -11.89 9.09 -14.29
N ARG A 65 -11.51 10.31 -14.68
CA ARG A 65 -12.48 11.39 -14.83
C ARG A 65 -13.48 10.92 -15.87
N ILE A 66 -14.66 10.50 -15.42
CA ILE A 66 -15.81 10.32 -16.30
C ILE A 66 -16.11 11.72 -16.85
N ALA A 67 -15.83 11.90 -18.15
CA ALA A 67 -16.25 13.06 -18.91
C ALA A 67 -17.71 12.89 -19.36
#